data_AF-A0A1G2IGY7-F1
#
_entry.id   AF-A0A1G2IGY7-F1
#
_cell.length_a   1.000
_cell.length_b   1.000
_cell.length_c   1.000
_cell.angle_alpha   90.00
_cell.angle_beta   90.00
_cell.angle_gamma   90.00
#
_symmetry.space_group_name_H-M   'P 1'
#
loop_
_entity.id
_entity.type
_entity.pdbx_description
1 polymer ?
#
loop_
_entity_poly.entity_id
_entity_poly.type
_entity_poly.pdbx_seq_one_letter_code
_entity_poly.pdbx_strand_id
1 'polypeptide(L)'
;MAKSPKEKALTSDQEFFIWDYTLRQKEPDDRHPNDVIQTDYNGDRCRYLLDMAKWHQITFCDTCSKAKQECRCGVNPINVIP
;
A
#
# COMPACT_ATOMS: atom_id res chain seq x y z
N MET A 1 28.45 -7.25 5.47
CA MET A 1 27.01 -7.29 5.78
C MET A 1 26.30 -6.45 4.74
N ALA A 2 25.61 -7.08 3.78
CA ALA A 2 24.83 -6.34 2.79
C ALA A 2 23.73 -5.58 3.54
N LYS A 3 23.73 -4.24 3.41
CA LYS A 3 22.63 -3.42 3.90
C LYS A 3 21.39 -3.87 3.13
N SER A 4 20.42 -4.47 3.81
CA SER A 4 19.10 -4.74 3.25
C SER A 4 18.64 -3.47 2.51
N PRO A 5 18.04 -3.58 1.31
CA PRO A 5 17.44 -2.43 0.67
C PRO A 5 16.53 -1.78 1.70
N LYS A 6 16.77 -0.51 2.02
CA LYS A 6 15.84 0.23 2.89
C LYS A 6 14.50 0.18 2.15
N GLU A 7 13.56 -0.62 2.64
CA GLU A 7 12.20 -0.61 2.14
C GLU A 7 11.74 0.85 2.15
N LYS A 8 11.46 1.36 0.97
CA LYS A 8 11.10 2.76 0.80
C LYS A 8 9.77 2.94 1.50
N ALA A 9 9.77 3.70 2.60
CA ALA A 9 8.56 3.99 3.34
C ALA A 9 7.50 4.59 2.40
N LEU A 10 6.24 4.18 2.59
CA LEU A 10 5.12 4.74 1.86
C LEU A 10 5.03 6.24 2.11
N THR A 11 4.71 7.01 1.08
CA THR A 11 4.33 8.42 1.27
C THR A 11 2.91 8.49 1.84
N SER A 12 2.55 9.60 2.49
CA SER A 12 1.20 9.79 3.04
C SER A 12 0.09 9.61 1.99
N ASP A 13 0.33 10.03 0.75
CA ASP A 13 -0.60 9.84 -0.36
C ASP A 13 -0.77 8.36 -0.74
N GLN A 14 0.33 7.60 -0.72
CA GLN A 14 0.29 6.15 -0.97
C GLN A 14 -0.43 5.42 0.15
N GLU A 15 -0.14 5.76 1.40
CA GLU A 15 -0.83 5.20 2.57
C GLU A 15 -2.33 5.47 2.51
N PHE A 16 -2.72 6.70 2.18
CA PHE A 16 -4.11 7.09 2.05
C PHE A 16 -4.81 6.31 0.94
N PHE A 17 -4.18 6.22 -0.25
CA PHE A 17 -4.74 5.48 -1.37
C PHE A 17 -4.93 3.99 -1.02
N ILE A 18 -3.90 3.33 -0.48
CA ILE A 18 -3.99 1.91 -0.11
C ILE A 18 -5.10 1.72 0.92
N TRP A 19 -5.16 2.58 1.94
CA TRP A 19 -6.18 2.50 2.99
C TRP A 19 -7.60 2.63 2.44
N ASP A 20 -7.85 3.66 1.63
CA ASP A 20 -9.15 3.89 0.99
C ASP A 20 -9.51 2.72 0.06
N TYR A 21 -8.55 2.23 -0.72
CA TYR A 21 -8.75 1.06 -1.59
C TYR A 21 -9.13 -0.18 -0.79
N THR A 22 -8.38 -0.50 0.27
CA THR A 22 -8.66 -1.64 1.16
C THR A 22 -10.05 -1.55 1.78
N LEU A 23 -10.47 -0.36 2.22
CA LEU A 23 -11.82 -0.18 2.76
C LEU A 23 -12.92 -0.37 1.71
N ARG A 24 -12.69 0.05 0.46
CA ARG A 24 -13.64 -0.11 -0.65
C ARG A 24 -13.77 -1.55 -1.14
N GLN A 25 -12.71 -2.34 -1.03
CA GLN A 25 -12.72 -3.77 -1.41
C GLN A 25 -13.26 -4.68 -0.29
N LYS A 26 -13.56 -4.12 0.88
CA LYS A 26 -13.98 -4.90 2.05
C LYS A 26 -15.35 -5.54 1.83
N GLU A 27 -15.43 -6.86 1.98
CA GLU A 27 -16.70 -7.60 1.99
C GLU A 27 -17.38 -7.48 3.37
N PRO A 28 -18.70 -7.70 3.49
CA PRO A 28 -19.41 -7.55 4.76
C PRO A 28 -18.80 -8.35 5.92
N ASP A 29 -18.34 -9.58 5.66
CA ASP A 29 -17.82 -10.50 6.67
C ASP A 29 -16.33 -10.27 7.00
N ASP A 30 -15.65 -9.42 6.26
CA ASP A 30 -14.25 -9.09 6.54
C ASP A 30 -14.13 -8.28 7.84
N ARG A 31 -13.09 -8.63 8.62
CA ARG A 31 -12.66 -7.86 9.78
C ARG A 31 -12.32 -6.41 9.39
N HIS A 32 -12.60 -5.47 10.29
CA HIS A 32 -12.25 -4.08 10.05
C HIS A 32 -10.71 -3.92 10.06
N PRO A 33 -10.11 -3.17 9.12
CA PRO A 33 -8.66 -3.00 9.03
C PRO A 33 -7.99 -2.53 10.34
N ASN A 34 -8.64 -1.67 11.12
CA ASN A 34 -8.10 -1.26 12.43
C ASN A 34 -7.95 -2.44 13.40
N ASP A 35 -8.90 -3.39 13.40
CA ASP A 35 -8.83 -4.54 14.29
C ASP A 35 -7.70 -5.48 13.85
N VAL A 36 -7.57 -5.70 12.53
CA VAL A 36 -6.47 -6.48 11.94
C VAL A 36 -5.12 -5.86 12.26
N ILE A 37 -4.96 -4.54 12.14
CA ILE A 37 -3.72 -3.85 12.47
C ILE A 37 -3.35 -4.09 13.93
N GLN A 38 -4.29 -3.93 14.86
CA GLN A 38 -4.00 -4.08 16.29
C GLN A 38 -3.66 -5.53 16.67
N THR A 39 -4.40 -6.49 16.14
CA THR A 39 -4.30 -7.90 16.57
C THR A 39 -3.27 -8.72 15.80
N ASP A 40 -3.14 -8.51 14.49
CA ASP A 40 -2.32 -9.35 13.62
C ASP A 40 -0.98 -8.67 13.27
N TYR A 41 -0.95 -7.33 13.31
CA TYR A 41 0.23 -6.52 12.97
C TYR A 41 0.82 -5.78 14.18
N ASN A 42 0.34 -6.04 15.41
CA ASN A 42 0.81 -5.39 16.64
C ASN A 42 0.78 -3.85 16.58
N GLY A 43 -0.21 -3.27 15.90
CA GLY A 43 -0.33 -1.83 15.70
C GLY A 43 0.49 -1.28 14.53
N ASP A 44 1.26 -2.10 13.81
CA ASP A 44 2.07 -1.66 12.67
C ASP A 44 1.21 -1.45 11.42
N ARG A 45 0.67 -0.23 11.32
CA ARG A 45 -0.12 0.21 10.17
C ARG A 45 0.68 0.21 8.87
N CYS A 46 1.96 0.57 8.90
CA CYS A 46 2.77 0.64 7.70
C CYS A 46 2.93 -0.74 7.07
N ARG A 47 3.31 -1.72 7.88
CA ARG A 47 3.42 -3.12 7.45
C ARG A 47 2.11 -3.66 6.90
N TYR A 48 0.99 -3.39 7.57
CA TYR A 48 -0.34 -3.76 7.07
C TYR A 48 -0.62 -3.19 5.68
N LEU A 49 -0.36 -1.89 5.47
CA LEU A 49 -0.59 -1.23 4.19
C LEU A 49 0.32 -1.78 3.08
N LEU A 50 1.58 -2.09 3.39
CA LEU A 50 2.49 -2.74 2.44
C LEU A 50 1.94 -4.11 2.00
N ASP A 51 1.49 -4.92 2.94
CA ASP A 51 0.94 -6.25 2.66
C ASP A 51 -0.38 -6.17 1.89
N MET A 52 -1.26 -5.21 2.21
CA MET A 52 -2.49 -4.95 1.44
C MET A 52 -2.19 -4.49 0.02
N ALA A 53 -1.20 -3.61 -0.16
CA ALA A 53 -0.80 -3.17 -1.49
C ALA A 53 -0.26 -4.34 -2.32
N LYS A 54 0.55 -5.22 -1.73
CA LYS A 54 1.03 -6.45 -2.39
C LYS A 54 -0.12 -7.38 -2.75
N TRP A 55 -1.03 -7.63 -1.80
CA TRP A 55 -2.20 -8.49 -2.00
C TRP A 55 -3.09 -8.00 -3.15
N HIS A 56 -3.38 -6.71 -3.18
CA HIS A 56 -4.20 -6.09 -4.23
C HIS A 56 -3.42 -5.68 -5.49
N GLN A 57 -2.13 -6.01 -5.58
CA GLN A 57 -1.25 -5.64 -6.69
C GLN A 57 -1.27 -4.13 -6.99
N ILE A 58 -1.36 -3.31 -5.94
CA ILE A 58 -1.32 -1.85 -6.03
C ILE A 58 0.13 -1.44 -6.28
N THR A 59 0.35 -0.82 -7.44
CA THR A 59 1.65 -0.30 -7.84
C THR A 59 1.56 1.20 -8.07
N PHE A 60 2.58 1.94 -7.64
CA PHE A 60 2.61 3.40 -7.77
C PHE A 60 3.57 3.84 -8.87
N CYS A 61 3.21 4.93 -9.56
CA CYS A 61 4.11 5.58 -10.49
C CYS A 61 5.16 6.39 -9.72
N ASP A 62 6.44 6.21 -10.04
CA ASP A 62 7.53 6.95 -9.40
C ASP A 62 7.51 8.45 -9.68
N THR A 63 6.94 8.84 -10.83
CA THR A 63 6.95 10.24 -11.28
C THR A 63 5.88 11.07 -10.59
N CYS A 64 4.68 10.52 -10.43
CA CYS A 64 3.53 11.27 -9.89
C CYS A 64 2.97 10.71 -8.58
N SER A 65 3.56 9.64 -8.04
CA SER A 65 3.14 8.95 -6.82
C SER A 65 1.68 8.45 -6.82
N LYS A 66 1.00 8.46 -7.98
CA LYS A 66 -0.35 7.93 -8.13
C LYS A 66 -0.33 6.45 -8.40
N ALA A 67 -1.36 5.74 -7.92
CA ALA A 67 -1.54 4.33 -8.24
C ALA A 67 -1.69 4.16 -9.76
N LYS A 68 -1.28 3.00 -10.30
CA LYS A 68 -1.36 2.68 -11.73
C LYS A 68 -2.76 2.92 -12.30
N GLN A 69 -3.79 2.63 -11.51
CA GLN A 69 -5.20 2.81 -11.86
C GLN A 69 -5.57 4.30 -12.07
N GLU A 70 -4.79 5.23 -11.50
CA GLU A 70 -5.02 6.68 -11.52
C GLU A 70 -3.91 7.51 -12.23
N CYS A 71 -2.75 6.93 -12.56
CA CYS A 71 -1.70 7.67 -13.29
C CYS A 71 -2.19 8.00 -14.71
N ARG A 72 -2.08 9.28 -15.07
CA ARG A 72 -2.24 9.83 -16.43
C ARG A 72 -0.93 10.43 -16.96
N CYS A 73 0.17 10.03 -16.36
CA CYS A 73 1.46 10.67 -16.45
C CYS A 73 2.22 10.35 -17.75
N GLY A 74 1.76 9.37 -18.54
CA GLY A 74 2.35 9.01 -19.85
C GLY A 74 3.73 8.33 -19.78
N VAL A 75 4.43 8.48 -18.65
CA VAL A 75 5.69 7.80 -18.32
C VAL A 75 5.35 6.53 -17.54
N ASN A 76 5.93 5.39 -17.93
CA ASN A 76 5.59 4.09 -17.36
C ASN A 76 6.66 3.48 -16.42
N PRO A 77 7.31 4.21 -15.49
CA PRO A 77 8.00 3.56 -14.38
C PRO A 77 6.97 3.31 -13.27
N ILE A 78 6.46 2.08 -13.26
CA ILE A 78 5.59 1.56 -12.22
C ILE A 78 6.46 0.68 -11.33
N ASN A 79 6.68 1.10 -10.09
CA ASN A 79 7.36 0.28 -9.10
C ASN A 79 6.35 -0.51 -8.27
N VAL A 80 6.71 -1.76 -8.01
CA VAL A 80 6.07 -2.58 -7.00
C VAL A 80 6.51 -2.02 -5.64
N ILE A 81 5.53 -1.80 -4.77
CA ILE A 81 5.83 -1.42 -3.39
C ILE A 81 6.71 -2.54 -2.79
N PRO A 82 7.88 -2.20 -2.22
CA PRO A 82 8.86 -3.18 -1.75
C PRO A 82 8.29 -4.15 -0.72
#